data_AF-A0A1F9BTN9-F1
#
_entry.id   AF-A0A1F9BTN9-F1
#
_cell.length_a   1.000
_cell.length_b   1.000
_cell.length_c   1.000
_cell.angle_alpha   90.00
_cell.angle_beta   90.00
_cell.angle_gamma   90.00
#
_symmetry.space_group_name_H-M   'P 1'
#
loop_
_entity.id
_entity.type
_entity.pdbx_description
1 polymer ?
#
loop_
_entity_poly.entity_id
_entity_poly.type
_entity_poly.pdbx_seq_one_letter_code
_entity_poly.pdbx_strand_id
1 'polypeptide(L)'
;MVKIEKYLWVPFVCIVVLTTPVFSISQMIQHEGWSIPDLKGLTPYSITIKQVDGAEKIVERFDTPQGGHVARISGNGKVFAYAVDRDWEPPIDYFLLDPDGSGRFTKKLKPDEIYTIPEWVFR
;
A
#
# COMPACT_ATOMS: atom_id res chain seq x y z
N MET A 1 26.87 -2.42 -68.14
CA MET A 1 27.58 -3.70 -67.90
C MET A 1 28.00 -3.70 -66.43
N VAL A 2 27.13 -4.20 -65.55
CA VAL A 2 27.29 -4.16 -64.08
C VAL A 2 27.29 -5.60 -63.59
N LYS A 3 28.35 -6.03 -62.91
CA LYS A 3 28.57 -7.40 -62.47
C LYS A 3 28.56 -7.47 -60.94
N ILE A 4 27.46 -8.02 -60.43
CA ILE A 4 27.24 -9.00 -59.34
C ILE A 4 28.18 -8.96 -58.10
N GLU A 5 27.55 -9.19 -56.94
CA GLU A 5 28.00 -9.99 -55.78
C GLU A 5 27.95 -9.20 -54.46
N LYS A 6 27.44 -9.67 -53.33
CA LYS A 6 26.85 -10.94 -52.88
C LYS A 6 25.99 -10.61 -51.65
N TYR A 7 24.85 -11.28 -51.51
CA TYR A 7 24.08 -11.36 -50.28
C TYR A 7 24.97 -11.86 -49.14
N LEU A 8 25.11 -11.09 -48.06
CA LEU A 8 25.63 -11.58 -46.81
C LEU A 8 24.49 -11.58 -45.78
N TRP A 9 23.99 -12.78 -45.52
CA TRP A 9 23.04 -13.09 -44.46
C TRP A 9 23.68 -12.76 -43.10
N VAL A 10 23.17 -11.75 -42.41
CA VAL A 10 23.46 -11.58 -40.98
C VAL A 10 22.31 -12.25 -40.21
N PRO A 11 22.58 -13.29 -39.40
CA PRO A 11 21.54 -13.99 -38.69
C PRO A 11 20.90 -13.08 -37.64
N PHE A 12 19.58 -13.16 -37.63
CA PHE A 12 18.62 -12.57 -36.71
C PHE A 12 18.91 -13.07 -35.28
N VAL A 13 19.81 -12.40 -34.55
CA VAL A 13 19.94 -12.62 -33.11
C VAL A 13 18.84 -11.81 -32.44
N CYS A 14 17.70 -12.46 -32.25
CA CYS A 14 16.63 -12.04 -31.36
C CYS A 14 17.17 -11.89 -29.93
N ILE A 15 17.80 -10.76 -29.61
CA ILE A 15 17.86 -10.27 -28.24
C ILE A 15 16.47 -9.66 -27.98
N VAL A 16 15.49 -10.55 -27.74
CA VAL A 16 14.28 -10.16 -27.03
C VAL A 16 14.75 -9.99 -25.58
N VAL A 17 15.22 -8.79 -25.26
CA VAL A 17 15.33 -8.37 -23.85
C VAL A 17 13.91 -8.48 -23.31
N LEU A 18 13.70 -9.50 -22.48
CA LEU A 18 12.49 -9.69 -21.69
C LEU A 18 12.19 -8.39 -20.95
N THR A 19 11.26 -7.60 -21.50
CA THR A 19 10.67 -6.44 -20.85
C THR A 19 9.69 -6.93 -19.79
N THR A 20 10.19 -7.59 -18.74
CA THR A 20 9.40 -7.70 -17.52
C THR A 20 9.63 -6.42 -16.74
N PRO A 21 8.62 -5.56 -16.54
CA PRO A 21 8.75 -4.52 -15.53
C PRO A 21 8.82 -5.25 -14.19
N VAL A 22 10.02 -5.31 -13.60
CA VAL A 22 10.19 -5.75 -12.22
C VAL A 22 9.70 -4.60 -11.34
N PHE A 23 8.38 -4.49 -11.19
CA PHE A 23 7.81 -3.75 -10.07
C PHE A 23 8.16 -4.54 -8.81
N SER A 24 9.33 -4.26 -8.25
CA SER A 24 9.71 -4.78 -6.95
C SER A 24 8.92 -4.00 -5.90
N ILE A 25 7.72 -4.48 -5.61
CA ILE A 25 6.88 -3.96 -4.52
C ILE A 25 7.57 -4.38 -3.22
N SER A 26 8.38 -3.48 -2.66
CA SER A 26 9.13 -3.73 -1.43
C SER A 26 8.21 -3.58 -0.22
N GLN A 27 7.43 -4.63 0.04
CA GLN A 27 6.56 -4.72 1.22
C GLN A 27 7.41 -5.18 2.41
N MET A 28 7.38 -4.43 3.50
CA MET A 28 8.06 -4.85 4.72
C MET A 28 7.08 -5.65 5.59
N ILE A 29 7.35 -6.95 5.71
CA ILE A 29 6.53 -7.88 6.50
C ILE A 29 7.23 -8.15 7.84
N GLN A 30 6.50 -7.96 8.94
CA GLN A 30 6.93 -8.32 10.28
C GLN A 30 5.92 -9.30 10.88
N HIS A 31 6.35 -10.55 11.13
CA HIS A 31 5.45 -11.62 11.59
C HIS A 31 4.79 -11.34 12.95
N GLU A 32 5.49 -10.64 13.85
CA GLU A 32 4.95 -10.26 15.16
C GLU A 32 3.98 -9.07 15.08
N GLY A 33 3.93 -8.38 13.94
CA GLY A 33 3.20 -7.14 13.76
C GLY A 33 4.03 -5.90 14.05
N TRP A 34 3.71 -4.82 13.35
CA TRP A 34 4.21 -3.48 13.65
C TRP A 34 3.46 -2.89 14.83
N SER A 35 4.14 -2.07 15.63
CA SER A 35 3.50 -1.29 16.68
C SER A 35 2.45 -0.35 16.09
N ILE A 36 1.20 -0.47 16.55
CA ILE A 36 0.13 0.43 16.16
C ILE A 36 0.24 1.76 16.93
N PRO A 37 -0.17 2.90 16.34
CA PRO A 37 -0.24 4.16 17.05
C PRO A 37 -1.21 4.09 18.24
N ASP A 38 -0.82 4.64 19.39
CA ASP A 38 -1.72 4.77 20.53
C ASP A 38 -2.69 5.94 20.30
N LEU A 39 -3.98 5.61 20.22
CA LEU A 39 -5.07 6.57 20.03
C LEU A 39 -5.87 6.81 21.32
N LYS A 40 -5.44 6.24 22.45
CA LYS A 40 -6.18 6.32 23.70
C LYS A 40 -6.28 7.76 24.18
N GLY A 41 -7.51 8.21 24.42
CA GLY A 41 -7.79 9.58 24.88
C GLY A 41 -7.73 10.64 23.77
N LEU A 42 -7.45 10.25 22.52
CA LEU A 42 -7.54 11.15 21.38
C LEU A 42 -8.98 11.17 20.84
N THR A 43 -9.44 12.37 20.48
CA THR A 43 -10.72 12.55 19.79
C THR A 43 -10.44 12.74 18.31
N PRO A 44 -11.14 12.03 17.40
CA PRO A 44 -10.92 12.23 15.98
C PRO A 44 -11.39 13.63 15.56
N TYR A 45 -10.55 14.37 14.83
CA TYR A 45 -10.94 15.67 14.27
C TYR A 45 -11.78 15.52 12.99
N SER A 46 -11.73 14.35 12.34
CA SER A 46 -12.48 14.07 11.12
C SER A 46 -12.90 12.62 11.09
N ILE A 47 -14.16 12.37 10.72
CA ILE A 47 -14.70 11.03 10.45
C ILE A 47 -15.31 11.07 9.06
N THR A 48 -14.87 10.16 8.19
CA THR A 48 -15.39 10.00 6.82
C THR A 48 -15.94 8.59 6.66
N ILE A 49 -17.18 8.47 6.20
CA ILE A 49 -17.84 7.18 5.95
C ILE A 49 -18.15 7.08 4.45
N LYS A 50 -17.76 5.98 3.81
CA LYS A 50 -18.01 5.72 2.38
C LYS A 50 -18.28 4.24 2.15
N GLN A 51 -19.10 3.91 1.16
CA GLN A 51 -19.20 2.55 0.65
C GLN A 51 -18.09 2.31 -0.38
N VAL A 52 -17.26 1.29 -0.16
CA VAL A 52 -16.13 0.92 -1.03
C VAL A 52 -16.10 -0.59 -1.18
N ASP A 53 -16.12 -1.08 -2.42
CA ASP A 53 -16.06 -2.51 -2.76
C ASP A 53 -17.09 -3.39 -2.01
N GLY A 54 -18.26 -2.83 -1.71
CA GLY A 54 -19.34 -3.52 -1.00
C GLY A 54 -19.20 -3.55 0.53
N ALA A 55 -18.21 -2.87 1.11
CA ALA A 55 -18.08 -2.65 2.55
C ALA A 55 -18.23 -1.18 2.91
N GLU A 56 -18.78 -0.94 4.10
CA GLU A 56 -18.68 0.38 4.73
C GLU A 56 -17.22 0.61 5.14
N LYS A 57 -16.57 1.62 4.56
CA LYS A 57 -15.24 2.10 4.94
C LYS A 57 -15.36 3.36 5.77
N ILE A 58 -14.86 3.30 7.00
CA ILE A 58 -14.77 4.45 7.92
C ILE A 58 -13.29 4.86 8.04
N VAL A 59 -13.03 6.16 7.94
CA VAL A 59 -11.72 6.76 8.18
C VAL A 59 -11.86 7.80 9.27
N GLU A 60 -11.24 7.54 10.41
CA GLU A 60 -11.16 8.45 11.55
C GLU A 60 -9.76 9.03 11.62
N ARG A 61 -9.62 10.36 11.65
CA ARG A 61 -8.33 11.05 11.68
C ARG A 61 -8.10 11.73 13.02
N PHE A 62 -6.89 11.60 13.52
CA PHE A 62 -6.46 12.06 14.84
C PHE A 62 -5.18 12.89 14.69
N ASP A 63 -5.06 13.94 15.50
CA ASP A 63 -3.79 14.62 15.71
C ASP A 63 -3.02 13.89 16.80
N THR A 64 -1.73 13.68 16.58
CA THR A 64 -0.88 13.03 17.58
C THR A 64 -0.22 14.07 18.49
N PRO A 65 0.00 13.76 19.79
CA PRO A 65 0.65 14.68 20.72
C PRO A 65 2.10 15.05 20.34
N GLN A 66 2.74 14.25 19.49
CA GLN A 66 4.15 14.41 19.09
C GLN A 66 4.30 15.30 17.85
N GLY A 67 3.20 15.76 17.25
CA GLY A 67 3.18 16.26 15.87
C GLY A 67 3.00 15.09 14.90
N GLY A 68 2.17 15.28 13.88
CA GLY A 68 1.73 14.23 12.96
C GLY A 68 0.22 13.93 13.00
N HIS A 69 -0.25 13.18 12.01
CA HIS A 69 -1.61 12.68 11.90
C HIS A 69 -1.64 11.15 11.84
N VAL A 70 -2.65 10.56 12.47
CA VAL A 70 -2.95 9.14 12.29
C VAL A 70 -4.38 9.01 11.77
N ALA A 71 -4.57 8.20 10.74
CA ALA A 71 -5.88 7.78 10.31
C ALA A 71 -6.12 6.31 10.69
N ARG A 72 -7.12 6.04 11.53
CA ARG A 72 -7.63 4.69 11.76
C ARG A 72 -8.65 4.36 10.66
N ILE A 73 -8.47 3.23 10.00
CA ILE A 73 -9.30 2.82 8.88
C ILE A 73 -9.97 1.50 9.24
N SER A 74 -11.31 1.51 9.22
CA SER A 74 -12.11 0.33 9.46
C SER A 74 -13.05 0.03 8.30
N GLY A 75 -13.39 -1.25 8.16
CA GLY A 75 -14.35 -1.77 7.20
C GLY A 75 -15.38 -2.61 7.93
N ASN A 76 -16.67 -2.39 7.75
CA ASN A 76 -17.74 -3.12 8.45
C ASN A 76 -17.49 -3.24 9.98
N GLY A 77 -17.05 -2.15 10.60
CA GLY A 77 -16.71 -2.09 12.03
C GLY A 77 -15.37 -2.74 12.45
N LYS A 78 -14.60 -3.32 11.52
CA LYS A 78 -13.31 -3.96 11.78
C LYS A 78 -12.15 -3.08 11.36
N VAL A 79 -11.25 -2.77 12.27
CA VAL A 79 -10.03 -1.99 11.96
C VAL A 79 -9.05 -2.87 11.20
N PHE A 80 -8.70 -2.48 9.99
CA PHE A 80 -7.77 -3.26 9.15
C PHE A 80 -6.54 -2.46 8.73
N ALA A 81 -6.55 -1.14 8.85
CA ALA A 81 -5.39 -0.32 8.53
C ALA A 81 -5.23 0.93 9.41
N TYR A 82 -3.98 1.40 9.50
CA TYR A 82 -3.62 2.72 9.99
C TYR A 82 -2.78 3.44 8.93
N ALA A 83 -3.11 4.70 8.64
CA ALA A 83 -2.21 5.60 7.91
C ALA A 83 -1.49 6.48 8.94
N VAL A 84 -0.16 6.61 8.81
CA VAL A 84 0.67 7.36 9.75
C VAL A 84 1.44 8.43 9.00
N ASP A 85 1.37 9.65 9.52
CA ASP A 85 2.11 10.84 9.14
C ASP A 85 2.69 11.41 10.43
N ARG A 86 4.01 11.58 10.52
CA ARG A 86 4.70 12.01 11.74
C ARG A 86 5.03 13.49 11.76
N ASP A 87 4.87 14.21 10.66
CA ASP A 87 5.37 15.58 10.52
C ASP A 87 4.33 16.58 9.97
N TRP A 88 3.09 16.13 9.71
CA TRP A 88 2.02 16.93 9.09
C TRP A 88 2.32 17.32 7.63
N GLU A 89 3.36 16.78 7.02
CA GLU A 89 3.73 17.10 5.66
C GLU A 89 3.28 15.98 4.72
N PRO A 90 2.47 16.29 3.69
CA PRO A 90 2.14 15.29 2.69
C PRO A 90 3.37 14.90 1.85
N PRO A 91 3.45 13.65 1.38
CA PRO A 91 2.50 12.56 1.62
C PRO A 91 2.65 11.98 3.04
N ILE A 92 1.68 11.17 3.49
CA ILE A 92 1.84 10.36 4.70
C ILE A 92 3.15 9.56 4.68
N ASP A 93 3.64 9.06 5.80
CA ASP A 93 4.87 8.27 5.85
C ASP A 93 4.66 6.80 5.41
N TYR A 94 3.61 6.15 5.93
CA TYR A 94 3.34 4.74 5.67
C TYR A 94 1.92 4.32 6.08
N PHE A 95 1.50 3.15 5.59
CA PHE A 95 0.36 2.42 6.13
C PHE A 95 0.81 1.17 6.89
N LEU A 96 0.07 0.83 7.94
CA LEU A 96 0.10 -0.48 8.58
C LEU A 96 -1.19 -1.21 8.23
N LEU A 97 -1.09 -2.47 7.83
CA LEU A 97 -2.23 -3.30 7.41
C LEU A 97 -2.25 -4.61 8.20
N ASP A 98 -3.44 -5.02 8.63
CA ASP A 98 -3.77 -6.37 9.09
C ASP A 98 -4.34 -7.18 7.92
N PRO A 99 -3.51 -7.97 7.22
CA PRO A 99 -3.94 -8.68 6.01
C PRO A 99 -4.83 -9.89 6.30
N ASP A 100 -4.75 -10.49 7.49
CA ASP A 100 -5.38 -11.77 7.82
C ASP A 100 -6.45 -11.70 8.92
N GLY A 101 -6.63 -10.53 9.54
CA GLY A 101 -7.64 -10.30 10.57
C GLY A 101 -7.23 -10.85 11.93
N SER A 102 -5.93 -11.10 12.12
CA SER A 102 -5.40 -11.61 13.38
C SER A 102 -5.30 -10.55 14.48
N GLY A 103 -5.58 -9.28 14.15
CA GLY A 103 -5.31 -8.12 14.99
C GLY A 103 -3.84 -7.70 14.98
N ARG A 104 -2.99 -8.37 14.19
CA ARG A 104 -1.58 -8.03 14.02
C ARG A 104 -1.37 -7.33 12.68
N PHE A 105 -0.87 -6.10 12.74
CA PHE A 105 -0.58 -5.32 11.55
C PHE A 105 0.78 -5.72 10.99
N THR A 106 0.83 -6.84 10.29
CA THR A 106 2.08 -7.47 9.85
C THR A 106 2.68 -6.83 8.60
N LYS A 107 1.91 -6.02 7.88
CA LYS A 107 2.34 -5.44 6.61
C LYS A 107 2.47 -3.92 6.70
N LYS A 108 3.64 -3.41 6.34
CA LYS A 108 3.91 -1.98 6.22
C LYS A 108 4.06 -1.60 4.75
N LEU A 109 3.31 -0.59 4.32
CA LEU A 109 3.26 -0.09 2.96
C LEU A 109 3.75 1.36 2.90
N LYS A 110 4.46 1.71 1.84
CA LYS A 110 4.84 3.07 1.51
C LYS A 110 3.63 3.87 1.01
N PRO A 111 3.72 5.21 0.94
CA PRO A 111 2.60 6.08 0.57
C PRO A 111 2.12 5.89 -0.87
N ASP A 112 3.02 5.45 -1.74
CA ASP A 112 2.78 5.16 -3.16
C ASP A 112 2.24 3.75 -3.42
N GLU A 113 2.22 2.88 -2.39
CA GLU A 113 1.73 1.51 -2.52
C GLU A 113 0.20 1.44 -2.33
N ILE A 114 -0.46 0.76 -3.27
CA ILE A 114 -1.91 0.54 -3.24
C ILE A 114 -2.23 -0.62 -2.29
N TYR A 115 -3.29 -0.46 -1.49
CA TYR A 115 -3.88 -1.54 -0.70
C TYR A 115 -5.34 -1.78 -1.10
N THR A 116 -5.80 -3.01 -0.92
CA THR A 116 -7.21 -3.41 -1.03
C THR A 116 -7.78 -3.65 0.36
N ILE A 117 -9.11 -3.59 0.48
CA ILE A 117 -9.78 -3.99 1.71
C ILE A 117 -9.60 -5.51 1.88
N PRO A 118 -9.01 -5.99 2.99
CA PRO A 118 -8.81 -7.43 3.19
C PRO A 118 -10.12 -8.22 3.21
N GLU A 119 -10.13 -9.43 2.66
CA GLU A 119 -11.35 -10.24 2.51
C GLU A 119 -12.06 -10.53 3.85
N TRP A 120 -11.30 -10.71 4.93
CA TRP A 120 -11.82 -11.00 6.27
C TRP A 120 -12.71 -9.88 6.83
N VAL A 121 -12.59 -8.66 6.29
CA VAL A 121 -13.45 -7.52 6.63
C VAL A 121 -14.92 -7.79 6.26
N PHE A 122 -15.17 -8.58 5.22
CA PHE A 122 -16.51 -8.88 4.69
C PHE A 122 -17.19 -10.09 5.35
N ARG A 123 -16.48 -10.82 6.21
CA ARG A 123 -16.96 -12.06 6.84
C ARG A 123 -17.77 -11.85 8.11
#